data_AF-A0A6A3BAR1-F1
#
_entry.id   AF-A0A6A3BAR1-F1
#
_cell.length_a   1.000
_cell.length_b   1.000
_cell.length_c   1.000
_cell.angle_alpha   90.00
_cell.angle_beta   90.00
_cell.angle_gamma   90.00
#
_symmetry.space_group_name_H-M   'P 1'
#
loop_
_entity.id
_entity.type
_entity.pdbx_description
1 polymer ?
#
loop_
_entity_poly.entity_id
_entity_poly.type
_entity_poly.pdbx_seq_one_letter_code
_entity_poly.pdbx_strand_id
1 'polypeptide(L)'
;MQACGGAAMTGSLHQPMRVNQPAFPLKGSRITGYPLQIKLNSVKPCRAQLEGSLITGRPSSSLSVPVLENSFVDHGLGDADPEVCSIISKEKERQFKSLELIASENFTSRAVMEAVGSCLTNKYSEGLPGKRYYGGNEYIDELEILCQKRALAAFHLDEKKWGVNVQPLSGSPANFEVYTAILNPHDRIMGLDLPHGGHLSHGFMTPKRRVSGTSIYFESMPYRLNESTGYSLLFDLLSFSGWYVCLVVDINLF
;
A
#
# COMPACT_ATOMS: atom_id res chain seq x y z
N MET A 1 21.52 42.09 -27.79
CA MET A 1 21.64 43.08 -26.71
C MET A 1 22.32 42.41 -25.53
N GLN A 2 23.33 43.10 -25.01
CA GLN A 2 24.36 42.66 -24.08
C GLN A 2 24.13 43.36 -22.74
N ALA A 3 24.32 42.64 -21.63
CA ALA A 3 24.81 43.11 -20.31
C ALA A 3 24.67 41.92 -19.33
N CYS A 4 25.73 41.24 -18.86
CA CYS A 4 26.84 41.63 -17.99
C CYS A 4 26.44 41.95 -16.54
N GLY A 5 27.09 41.26 -15.59
CA GLY A 5 27.22 41.69 -14.19
C GLY A 5 27.40 40.54 -13.19
N GLY A 6 28.63 40.05 -13.00
CA GLY A 6 28.98 39.12 -11.94
C GLY A 6 29.57 39.81 -10.69
N ALA A 7 29.69 39.07 -9.60
CA ALA A 7 30.73 39.26 -8.59
C ALA A 7 30.88 37.99 -7.73
N ALA A 8 32.12 37.53 -7.61
CA ALA A 8 32.56 36.42 -6.79
C ALA A 8 33.03 36.92 -5.41
N MET A 9 33.00 36.06 -4.38
CA MET A 9 33.94 36.11 -3.25
C MET A 9 34.25 34.69 -2.74
N THR A 10 35.55 34.37 -2.79
CA THR A 10 36.32 33.32 -2.08
C THR A 10 36.19 33.45 -0.56
N GLY A 11 36.38 32.49 0.34
CA GLY A 11 36.84 31.09 0.34
C GLY A 11 37.20 30.76 1.81
N SER A 12 37.31 29.47 2.20
CA SER A 12 38.21 29.05 3.29
C SER A 12 38.34 27.52 3.38
N LEU A 13 39.53 27.08 3.79
CA LEU A 13 40.01 25.71 3.95
C LEU A 13 39.31 24.96 5.09
N HIS A 14 39.17 23.63 4.99
CA HIS A 14 39.80 22.65 5.91
C HIS A 14 39.51 21.17 5.53
N GLN A 15 40.46 20.31 5.91
CA GLN A 15 40.67 18.87 5.60
C GLN A 15 39.52 17.91 6.03
N PRO A 16 39.42 16.70 5.45
CA PRO A 16 38.64 15.62 6.04
C PRO A 16 39.45 14.88 7.13
N MET A 17 38.99 15.02 8.38
CA MET A 17 39.38 14.22 9.53
C MET A 17 38.76 12.82 9.46
N ARG A 18 39.61 11.83 9.76
CA ARG A 18 39.32 10.40 9.88
C ARG A 18 38.81 10.13 11.30
N VAL A 19 37.60 9.59 11.50
CA VAL A 19 37.16 9.07 12.82
C VAL A 19 36.32 7.80 12.67
N ASN A 20 36.96 6.70 13.04
CA ASN A 20 36.52 5.56 13.87
C ASN A 20 35.07 5.05 13.79
N GLN A 21 34.96 3.80 13.31
CA GLN A 21 33.94 2.85 13.75
C GLN A 21 34.11 2.51 15.24
N PRO A 22 33.02 2.27 15.98
CA PRO A 22 33.05 1.41 17.16
C PRO A 22 32.49 0.02 16.83
N ALA A 23 33.30 -0.98 17.16
CA ALA A 23 32.96 -2.39 17.15
C ALA A 23 31.87 -2.73 18.20
N PHE A 24 30.97 -3.65 17.85
CA PHE A 24 30.01 -4.26 18.77
C PHE A 24 30.67 -5.39 19.57
N PRO A 25 30.49 -5.48 20.90
CA PRO A 25 30.82 -6.67 21.65
C PRO A 25 29.63 -7.63 21.74
N LEU A 26 29.88 -8.88 21.33
CA LEU A 26 29.11 -10.07 21.68
C LEU A 26 29.18 -10.32 23.19
N LYS A 27 28.02 -10.54 23.84
CA LYS A 27 27.94 -11.29 25.10
C LYS A 27 26.62 -12.03 25.19
N GLY A 28 26.71 -13.36 25.21
CA GLY A 28 25.60 -14.23 25.56
C GLY A 28 25.34 -14.22 27.06
N SER A 29 24.12 -14.62 27.44
CA SER A 29 23.82 -15.09 28.78
C SER A 29 22.71 -16.14 28.69
N ARG A 30 22.99 -17.33 29.23
CA ARG A 30 22.01 -18.37 29.56
C ARG A 30 21.43 -18.06 30.92
N ILE A 31 20.11 -18.11 31.10
CA ILE A 31 19.50 -18.44 32.40
C ILE A 31 18.32 -19.39 32.19
N THR A 32 18.33 -20.43 33.02
CA THR A 32 17.41 -21.56 33.21
C THR A 32 16.21 -21.21 34.10
N GLY A 33 15.06 -21.86 33.88
CA GLY A 33 14.30 -22.50 34.97
C GLY A 33 12.96 -21.90 35.46
N TYR A 34 11.90 -22.65 35.12
CA TYR A 34 10.69 -23.00 35.91
C TYR A 34 9.39 -22.15 35.89
N PRO A 35 8.21 -22.82 36.03
CA PRO A 35 6.91 -22.32 35.57
C PRO A 35 6.00 -21.83 36.72
N LEU A 36 4.98 -21.03 36.39
CA LEU A 36 3.87 -20.72 37.29
C LEU A 36 2.53 -20.99 36.61
N GLN A 37 1.87 -22.07 37.04
CA GLN A 37 0.44 -22.32 36.86
C GLN A 37 -0.36 -21.38 37.77
N ILE A 38 -1.44 -20.76 37.27
CA ILE A 38 -2.50 -20.22 38.13
C ILE A 38 -3.87 -20.65 37.57
N LYS A 39 -4.66 -21.27 38.45
CA LYS A 39 -6.05 -21.71 38.28
C LYS A 39 -7.00 -20.52 38.15
N LEU A 40 -7.90 -20.56 37.17
CA LEU A 40 -9.08 -19.68 37.08
C LEU A 40 -10.21 -20.19 37.96
N ASN A 41 -10.77 -19.32 38.80
CA ASN A 41 -12.06 -19.51 39.43
C ASN A 41 -13.06 -18.44 38.95
N SER A 42 -14.27 -18.93 38.70
CA SER A 42 -15.46 -18.26 38.15
C SER A 42 -16.04 -17.19 39.07
N VAL A 43 -16.49 -16.06 38.50
CA VAL A 43 -17.37 -15.07 39.16
C VAL A 43 -18.53 -14.71 38.22
N LYS A 44 -19.75 -14.82 38.75
CA LYS A 44 -21.05 -14.53 38.10
C LYS A 44 -21.34 -13.02 38.07
N PRO A 45 -22.14 -12.50 37.12
CA PRO A 45 -22.48 -11.08 37.08
C PRO A 45 -23.70 -10.78 37.97
N CYS A 46 -23.60 -9.74 38.81
CA CYS A 46 -24.75 -9.15 39.50
C CYS A 46 -25.29 -7.94 38.70
N ARG A 47 -26.60 -7.96 38.46
CA ARG A 47 -27.38 -6.93 37.77
C ARG A 47 -27.88 -5.94 38.83
N ALA A 48 -27.58 -4.65 38.70
CA ALA A 48 -28.08 -3.62 39.61
C ALA A 48 -29.19 -2.80 38.95
N GLN A 49 -30.31 -2.65 39.69
CA GLN A 49 -31.50 -1.87 39.36
C GLN A 49 -31.22 -0.36 39.43
N LEU A 50 -31.86 0.39 38.52
CA LEU A 50 -31.94 1.84 38.52
C LEU A 50 -33.20 2.28 39.28
N GLU A 51 -33.04 2.95 40.42
CA GLU A 51 -34.05 3.85 40.98
C GLU A 51 -33.41 5.23 41.18
N GLY A 52 -33.99 6.25 40.52
CA GLY A 52 -33.56 7.64 40.63
C GLY A 52 -34.44 8.40 41.62
N SER A 53 -33.82 8.93 42.67
CA SER A 53 -34.41 9.94 43.55
C SER A 53 -33.70 11.28 43.37
N LEU A 54 -34.48 12.35 43.25
CA LEU A 54 -34.06 13.73 43.04
C LEU A 54 -33.53 14.37 44.34
N ILE A 55 -32.71 15.43 44.16
CA ILE A 55 -32.48 16.61 45.03
C ILE A 55 -31.06 16.77 45.63
N THR A 56 -30.48 17.93 45.26
CA THR A 56 -29.44 18.77 45.90
C THR A 56 -27.96 18.36 45.93
N GLY A 57 -27.18 19.08 45.08
CA GLY A 57 -25.92 19.76 45.39
C GLY A 57 -24.94 19.14 46.39
N ARG A 58 -23.92 18.44 45.87
CA ARG A 58 -22.59 18.31 46.50
C ARG A 58 -21.52 18.82 45.54
N PRO A 59 -20.44 19.46 46.03
CA PRO A 59 -19.31 19.81 45.18
C PRO A 59 -18.71 18.52 44.61
N SER A 60 -18.27 18.59 43.35
CA SER A 60 -17.64 17.47 42.65
C SER A 60 -16.45 16.96 43.48
N SER A 61 -16.66 15.87 44.22
CA SER A 61 -15.56 15.09 44.77
C SER A 61 -14.70 14.70 43.59
N SER A 62 -13.44 15.13 43.58
CA SER A 62 -12.44 14.67 42.63
C SER A 62 -12.29 13.16 42.84
N LEU A 63 -13.09 12.39 42.11
CA LEU A 63 -12.86 10.98 41.91
C LEU A 63 -11.59 10.90 41.07
N SER A 64 -10.47 10.69 41.76
CA SER A 64 -9.28 10.15 41.12
C SER A 64 -9.69 8.81 40.53
N VAL A 65 -9.98 8.81 39.22
CA VAL A 65 -10.07 7.58 38.45
C VAL A 65 -8.72 6.90 38.68
N PRO A 66 -8.68 5.70 39.29
CA PRO A 66 -7.42 4.98 39.41
C PRO A 66 -6.89 4.83 37.99
N VAL A 67 -5.70 5.35 37.75
CA VAL A 67 -4.95 5.07 36.52
C VAL A 67 -4.70 3.57 36.58
N LEU A 68 -5.57 2.81 35.93
CA LEU A 68 -5.32 1.41 35.71
C LEU A 68 -4.07 1.39 34.83
N GLU A 69 -2.92 1.07 35.43
CA GLU A 69 -1.72 0.66 34.71
C GLU A 69 -2.03 -0.63 33.96
N ASN A 70 -2.87 -0.55 32.93
CA ASN A 70 -2.86 -1.53 31.88
C ASN A 70 -1.58 -1.23 31.11
N SER A 71 -0.49 -1.89 31.50
CA SER A 71 0.70 -1.99 30.67
C SER A 71 0.24 -2.52 29.33
N PHE A 72 0.17 -1.66 28.31
CA PHE A 72 -0.03 -2.11 26.94
C PHE A 72 1.24 -2.87 26.57
N VAL A 73 1.15 -4.20 26.57
CA VAL A 73 2.29 -5.05 26.21
C VAL A 73 2.26 -5.23 24.70
N ASP A 74 3.18 -4.56 24.03
CA ASP A 74 3.40 -4.72 22.60
C ASP A 74 4.23 -6.00 22.36
N HIS A 75 3.53 -7.10 22.06
CA HIS A 75 4.14 -8.39 21.84
C HIS A 75 4.70 -8.49 20.41
N GLY A 76 5.90 -9.04 20.27
CA GLY A 76 6.42 -9.42 18.96
C GLY A 76 5.58 -10.55 18.34
N LEU A 77 5.59 -10.67 17.00
CA LEU A 77 4.80 -11.66 16.28
C LEU A 77 5.05 -13.10 16.77
N GLY A 78 6.29 -13.45 17.14
CA GLY A 78 6.61 -14.79 17.64
C GLY A 78 5.93 -15.15 18.97
N ASP A 79 5.69 -14.15 19.82
CA ASP A 79 5.01 -14.33 21.11
C ASP A 79 3.49 -14.24 20.94
N ALA A 80 3.02 -13.32 20.10
CA ALA A 80 1.59 -13.09 19.84
C ALA A 80 0.95 -14.20 18.99
N ASP A 81 1.66 -14.66 17.94
CA ASP A 81 1.21 -15.69 17.01
C ASP A 81 2.40 -16.53 16.46
N PRO A 82 2.87 -17.54 17.24
CA PRO A 82 3.97 -18.39 16.83
C PRO A 82 3.67 -19.23 15.58
N GLU A 83 2.40 -19.53 15.29
CA GLU A 83 2.01 -20.30 14.11
C GLU A 83 2.24 -19.49 12.84
N VAL A 84 1.78 -18.24 12.80
CA VAL A 84 2.04 -17.32 11.68
C VAL A 84 3.53 -17.04 11.53
N CYS A 85 4.24 -16.82 12.64
CA CYS A 85 5.70 -16.66 12.62
C CYS A 85 6.41 -17.87 11.98
N SER A 86 5.95 -19.09 12.27
CA SER A 86 6.45 -20.33 11.66
C SER A 86 6.17 -20.41 10.16
N ILE A 87 4.97 -20.01 9.72
CA ILE A 87 4.61 -19.97 8.29
C ILE A 87 5.49 -18.99 7.53
N ILE A 88 5.68 -17.77 8.03
CA ILE A 88 6.54 -16.75 7.41
C ILE A 88 7.99 -17.25 7.30
N SER A 89 8.48 -17.94 8.33
CA SER A 89 9.83 -18.50 8.33
C SER A 89 10.00 -19.58 7.25
N LYS A 90 9.00 -20.45 7.08
CA LYS A 90 8.97 -21.46 6.01
C LYS A 90 8.90 -20.85 4.62
N GLU A 91 8.10 -19.80 4.41
CA GLU A 91 8.02 -19.11 3.11
C GLU A 91 9.34 -18.40 2.77
N LYS A 92 9.99 -17.76 3.75
CA LYS A 92 11.32 -17.17 3.56
C LYS A 92 12.35 -18.22 3.14
N GLU A 93 12.33 -19.39 3.76
CA GLU A 93 13.22 -20.50 3.38
C GLU A 93 12.92 -21.05 1.99
N ARG A 94 11.63 -21.15 1.61
CA ARG A 94 11.20 -21.52 0.26
C ARG A 94 11.77 -20.56 -0.77
N GLN A 95 11.55 -19.25 -0.61
CA GLN A 95 12.06 -18.21 -1.52
C GLN A 95 13.59 -18.25 -1.63
N PHE A 96 14.29 -18.45 -0.52
CA PHE A 96 15.76 -18.51 -0.53
C PHE A 96 16.32 -19.72 -1.30
N LYS A 97 15.57 -20.84 -1.32
CA LYS A 97 15.98 -22.10 -1.96
C LYS A 97 15.42 -22.28 -3.36
N SER A 98 14.54 -21.40 -3.81
CA SER A 98 13.85 -21.49 -5.10
C SER A 98 14.48 -20.58 -6.14
N LEU A 99 14.48 -21.06 -7.39
CA LEU A 99 14.69 -20.21 -8.56
C LEU A 99 13.33 -19.70 -9.03
N GLU A 100 13.00 -18.45 -8.69
CA GLU A 100 11.75 -17.83 -9.11
C GLU A 100 11.84 -17.33 -10.55
N LEU A 101 11.04 -17.93 -11.44
CA LEU A 101 10.98 -17.62 -12.87
C LEU A 101 9.61 -17.06 -13.30
N ILE A 102 8.76 -16.72 -12.33
CA ILE A 102 7.47 -16.08 -12.59
C ILE A 102 7.74 -14.61 -12.91
N ALA A 103 7.46 -14.19 -14.14
CA ALA A 103 7.83 -12.86 -14.65
C ALA A 103 7.21 -11.68 -13.88
N SER A 104 6.13 -11.90 -13.15
CA SER A 104 5.44 -10.88 -12.34
C SER A 104 5.85 -10.86 -10.88
N GLU A 105 6.68 -11.80 -10.43
CA GLU A 105 7.16 -11.83 -9.04
C GLU A 105 8.51 -11.13 -8.91
N ASN A 106 8.75 -10.55 -7.72
CA ASN A 106 10.00 -9.89 -7.41
C ASN A 106 10.26 -9.86 -5.89
N PHE A 107 11.50 -9.59 -5.48
CA PHE A 107 11.88 -9.42 -4.09
C PHE A 107 12.02 -7.93 -3.76
N THR A 108 11.09 -7.43 -2.94
CA THR A 108 11.15 -6.03 -2.49
C THR A 108 12.30 -5.79 -1.51
N SER A 109 12.71 -4.52 -1.39
CA SER A 109 13.79 -4.13 -0.48
C SER A 109 13.33 -4.14 0.98
N ARG A 110 14.28 -4.33 1.92
CA ARG A 110 14.01 -4.22 3.35
C ARG A 110 13.42 -2.88 3.75
N ALA A 111 13.90 -1.78 3.14
CA ALA A 111 13.40 -0.44 3.40
C ALA A 111 11.91 -0.28 3.07
N VAL A 112 11.42 -0.93 2.01
CA VAL A 112 9.99 -0.93 1.65
C VAL A 112 9.19 -1.70 2.70
N MET A 113 9.64 -2.89 3.10
CA MET A 113 8.96 -3.69 4.14
C MET A 113 8.89 -2.96 5.49
N GLU A 114 9.96 -2.27 5.89
CA GLU A 114 10.00 -1.46 7.11
C GLU A 114 8.94 -0.32 7.07
N ALA A 115 8.78 0.34 5.93
CA ALA A 115 7.79 1.40 5.77
C ALA A 115 6.34 0.87 5.77
N VAL A 116 6.08 -0.25 5.09
CA VAL A 116 4.74 -0.87 5.02
C VAL A 116 4.27 -1.35 6.39
N GLY A 117 5.18 -1.86 7.23
CA GLY A 117 4.88 -2.27 8.61
C GLY A 117 4.90 -1.15 9.65
N SER A 118 4.95 0.12 9.23
CA SER A 118 5.07 1.26 10.15
C SER A 118 3.74 1.73 10.72
N CYS A 119 3.79 2.72 11.62
CA CYS A 119 2.61 3.31 12.26
C CYS A 119 1.67 4.06 11.30
N LEU A 120 2.07 4.29 10.04
CA LEU A 120 1.25 4.96 9.03
C LEU A 120 -0.10 4.25 8.81
N THR A 121 -0.13 2.92 9.00
CA THR A 121 -1.35 2.10 8.92
C THR A 121 -2.46 2.53 9.89
N ASN A 122 -2.10 3.21 10.97
CA ASN A 122 -3.05 3.65 12.00
C ASN A 122 -3.87 4.87 11.57
N LYS A 123 -3.49 5.58 10.49
CA LYS A 123 -4.10 6.84 10.12
C LYS A 123 -5.14 6.70 9.03
N TYR A 124 -6.34 7.20 9.31
CA TYR A 124 -7.41 7.35 8.33
C TYR A 124 -7.33 8.74 7.66
N SER A 125 -7.26 8.76 6.33
CA SER A 125 -6.87 9.94 5.53
C SER A 125 -7.69 10.13 4.26
N GLU A 126 -9.01 9.89 4.32
CA GLU A 126 -9.90 10.09 3.18
C GLU A 126 -9.81 11.50 2.57
N GLY A 127 -9.84 11.54 1.24
CA GLY A 127 -9.66 12.75 0.44
C GLY A 127 -8.28 12.82 -0.21
N LEU A 128 -7.91 14.02 -0.64
CA LEU A 128 -6.60 14.32 -1.25
C LEU A 128 -5.81 15.26 -0.33
N PRO A 129 -4.48 15.37 -0.51
CA PRO A 129 -3.66 16.32 0.23
C PRO A 129 -4.24 17.75 0.19
N GLY A 130 -4.32 18.41 1.35
CA GLY A 130 -4.94 19.73 1.52
C GLY A 130 -6.48 19.77 1.44
N LYS A 131 -7.14 18.65 1.14
CA LYS A 131 -8.61 18.50 1.07
C LYS A 131 -9.07 17.22 1.77
N ARG A 132 -8.54 16.96 2.97
CA ARG A 132 -8.92 15.80 3.79
C ARG A 132 -10.25 16.04 4.49
N TYR A 133 -11.04 14.98 4.65
CA TYR A 133 -12.27 15.03 5.44
C TYR A 133 -12.00 15.05 6.95
N TYR A 134 -10.83 14.54 7.38
CA TYR A 134 -10.43 14.44 8.78
C TYR A 134 -9.14 15.20 9.08
N GLY A 135 -9.00 15.66 10.32
CA GLY A 135 -7.79 16.33 10.81
C GLY A 135 -6.60 15.39 11.10
N GLY A 136 -5.46 15.98 11.42
CA GLY A 136 -4.23 15.28 11.85
C GLY A 136 -3.48 14.55 10.73
N ASN A 137 -3.62 15.01 9.49
CA ASN A 137 -3.04 14.38 8.30
C ASN A 137 -1.79 15.12 7.79
N GLU A 138 -1.15 15.95 8.61
CA GLU A 138 -0.04 16.81 8.19
C GLU A 138 1.11 15.99 7.57
N TYR A 139 1.48 14.89 8.22
CA TYR A 139 2.55 14.01 7.76
C TYR A 139 2.09 13.01 6.68
N ILE A 140 0.79 12.69 6.62
CA ILE A 140 0.24 11.86 5.54
C ILE A 140 0.22 12.64 4.23
N ASP A 141 -0.13 13.92 4.28
CA ASP A 141 -0.08 14.82 3.13
C ASP A 141 1.36 14.99 2.64
N GLU A 142 2.33 15.18 3.55
CA GLU A 142 3.75 15.22 3.21
C GLU A 142 4.20 13.94 2.46
N LEU A 143 3.82 12.77 2.98
CA LEU A 143 4.15 11.48 2.39
C LEU A 143 3.51 11.29 1.01
N GLU A 144 2.22 11.58 0.87
CA GLU A 144 1.49 11.37 -0.38
C GLU A 144 2.00 12.31 -1.47
N ILE A 145 2.25 13.59 -1.15
CA ILE A 145 2.84 14.57 -2.09
C ILE A 145 4.24 14.11 -2.51
N LEU A 146 5.06 13.63 -1.57
CA LEU A 146 6.38 13.10 -1.88
C LEU A 146 6.30 11.88 -2.81
N CYS A 147 5.36 10.98 -2.57
CA CYS A 147 5.12 9.81 -3.41
C CYS A 147 4.73 10.21 -4.84
N GLN A 148 3.77 11.12 -5.00
CA GLN A 148 3.33 11.64 -6.28
C GLN A 148 4.50 12.28 -7.06
N LYS A 149 5.28 13.14 -6.40
CA LYS A 149 6.46 13.78 -6.99
C LYS A 149 7.49 12.76 -7.47
N ARG A 150 7.77 11.74 -6.65
CA ARG A 150 8.72 10.67 -7.01
C ARG A 150 8.20 9.80 -8.14
N ALA A 151 6.91 9.51 -8.20
CA ALA A 151 6.30 8.77 -9.29
C ALA A 151 6.48 9.51 -10.63
N LEU A 152 6.12 10.80 -10.69
CA LEU A 152 6.33 11.60 -11.91
C LEU A 152 7.81 11.67 -12.31
N ALA A 153 8.70 11.86 -11.34
CA ALA A 153 10.14 11.91 -11.59
C ALA A 153 10.69 10.58 -12.13
N ALA A 154 10.24 9.43 -11.60
CA ALA A 154 10.68 8.10 -12.04
C ALA A 154 10.38 7.83 -13.52
N PHE A 155 9.29 8.40 -14.04
CA PHE A 155 8.90 8.30 -15.45
C PHE A 155 9.31 9.52 -16.29
N HIS A 156 10.11 10.44 -15.74
CA HIS A 156 10.57 11.66 -16.42
C HIS A 156 9.41 12.52 -16.98
N LEU A 157 8.31 12.60 -16.24
CA LEU A 157 7.10 13.30 -16.66
C LEU A 157 7.11 14.76 -16.19
N ASP A 158 6.66 15.66 -17.06
CA ASP A 158 6.41 17.06 -16.73
C ASP A 158 5.13 17.18 -15.88
N GLU A 159 5.29 17.66 -14.64
CA GLU A 159 4.20 17.86 -13.68
C GLU A 159 3.09 18.81 -14.18
N LYS A 160 3.38 19.67 -15.18
CA LYS A 160 2.38 20.54 -15.79
C LYS A 160 1.47 19.82 -16.77
N LYS A 161 1.89 18.66 -17.27
CA LYS A 161 1.17 17.86 -18.27
C LYS A 161 0.60 16.58 -17.69
N TRP A 162 1.24 16.06 -16.64
CA TRP A 162 0.89 14.77 -16.04
C TRP A 162 0.58 14.95 -14.56
N GLY A 163 -0.58 14.41 -14.17
CA GLY A 163 -0.90 14.12 -12.78
C GLY A 163 -0.72 12.63 -12.49
N VAL A 164 -0.70 12.27 -11.21
CA VAL A 164 -0.65 10.88 -10.77
C VAL A 164 -1.54 10.68 -9.55
N ASN A 165 -2.28 9.57 -9.53
CA ASN A 165 -2.98 9.08 -8.35
C ASN A 165 -2.21 7.87 -7.81
N VAL A 166 -1.82 7.92 -6.54
CA VAL A 166 -1.05 6.87 -5.85
C VAL A 166 -1.87 6.11 -4.79
N GLN A 167 -3.19 6.31 -4.79
CA GLN A 167 -4.14 5.65 -3.88
C GLN A 167 -4.71 4.30 -4.35
N PRO A 168 -4.73 3.92 -5.64
CA PRO A 168 -5.27 2.63 -6.03
C PRO A 168 -4.58 1.46 -5.32
N LEU A 169 -5.36 0.56 -4.74
CA LEU A 169 -4.86 -0.49 -3.85
C LEU A 169 -4.04 -1.57 -4.57
N SER A 170 -4.27 -1.76 -5.87
CA SER A 170 -3.57 -2.72 -6.72
C SER A 170 -3.88 -2.43 -8.21
N GLY A 171 -3.26 -3.14 -9.14
CA GLY A 171 -3.43 -2.91 -10.59
C GLY A 171 -4.85 -3.19 -11.12
N SER A 172 -5.52 -4.22 -10.59
CA SER A 172 -6.90 -4.53 -11.00
C SER A 172 -7.92 -3.43 -10.65
N PRO A 173 -8.00 -2.95 -9.38
CA PRO A 173 -8.87 -1.82 -9.05
C PRO A 173 -8.45 -0.52 -9.74
N ALA A 174 -7.15 -0.27 -9.92
CA ALA A 174 -6.68 0.92 -10.67
C ALA A 174 -7.28 0.98 -12.09
N ASN A 175 -7.26 -0.14 -12.82
CA ASN A 175 -7.90 -0.23 -14.14
C ASN A 175 -9.40 0.05 -14.06
N PHE A 176 -10.10 -0.55 -13.10
CA PHE A 176 -11.54 -0.38 -12.94
C PHE A 176 -11.91 1.07 -12.59
N GLU A 177 -11.14 1.72 -11.72
CA GLU A 177 -11.28 3.14 -11.37
C GLU A 177 -11.12 4.04 -12.60
N VAL A 178 -10.14 3.77 -13.46
CA VAL A 178 -9.96 4.50 -14.74
C VAL A 178 -11.20 4.34 -15.62
N TYR A 179 -11.70 3.12 -15.79
CA TYR A 179 -12.89 2.89 -16.61
C TYR A 179 -14.11 3.61 -16.04
N THR A 180 -14.36 3.51 -14.72
CA THR A 180 -15.47 4.22 -14.07
C THR A 180 -15.33 5.74 -14.16
N ALA A 181 -14.12 6.28 -14.25
CA ALA A 181 -13.90 7.72 -14.37
C ALA A 181 -14.18 8.27 -15.78
N ILE A 182 -13.97 7.48 -16.85
CA ILE A 182 -14.04 7.96 -18.24
C ILE A 182 -15.14 7.29 -19.08
N LEU A 183 -15.70 6.18 -18.60
CA LEU A 183 -16.74 5.41 -19.27
C LEU A 183 -18.00 5.34 -18.42
N ASN A 184 -19.15 5.33 -19.09
CA ASN A 184 -20.41 4.96 -18.46
C ASN A 184 -20.54 3.44 -18.36
N PRO A 185 -21.41 2.92 -17.47
CA PRO A 185 -21.78 1.52 -17.49
C PRO A 185 -22.24 1.11 -18.90
N HIS A 186 -21.80 -0.07 -19.35
CA HIS A 186 -22.03 -0.61 -20.70
C HIS A 186 -21.37 0.12 -21.87
N ASP A 187 -20.53 1.13 -21.63
CA ASP A 187 -19.67 1.65 -22.68
C ASP A 187 -18.64 0.60 -23.12
N ARG A 188 -18.11 0.82 -24.32
CA ARG A 188 -17.33 -0.16 -25.06
C ARG A 188 -15.82 -0.07 -24.78
N ILE A 189 -15.21 -1.19 -24.45
CA ILE A 189 -13.77 -1.31 -24.21
C ILE A 189 -13.14 -2.44 -25.04
N MET A 190 -11.93 -2.23 -25.54
CA MET A 190 -11.13 -3.26 -26.18
C MET A 190 -9.84 -3.51 -25.41
N GLY A 191 -9.56 -4.78 -25.10
CA GLY A 191 -8.31 -5.24 -24.49
C GLY A 191 -7.71 -6.40 -25.27
N LEU A 192 -6.44 -6.71 -25.03
CA LEU A 192 -5.81 -7.91 -25.61
C LEU A 192 -6.50 -9.17 -25.06
N ASP A 193 -6.80 -10.14 -25.92
CA ASP A 193 -7.42 -11.40 -25.50
C ASP A 193 -6.56 -12.13 -24.44
N LEU A 194 -7.19 -12.69 -23.42
CA LEU A 194 -6.49 -13.31 -22.28
C LEU A 194 -5.54 -14.45 -22.72
N PRO A 195 -5.94 -15.39 -23.61
CA PRO A 195 -5.04 -16.44 -24.10
C PRO A 195 -3.92 -15.93 -25.00
N HIS A 196 -4.01 -14.67 -25.46
CA HIS A 196 -3.00 -14.01 -26.31
C HIS A 196 -2.11 -13.06 -25.50
N GLY A 197 -2.08 -13.19 -24.17
CA GLY A 197 -1.24 -12.36 -23.28
C GLY A 197 -1.94 -11.14 -22.69
N GLY A 198 -3.26 -11.05 -22.79
CA GLY A 198 -4.06 -10.06 -22.07
C GLY A 198 -4.08 -10.28 -20.55
N HIS A 199 -4.78 -9.39 -19.84
CA HIS A 199 -4.98 -9.47 -18.39
C HIS A 199 -6.47 -9.40 -18.05
N LEU A 200 -6.89 -10.04 -16.95
CA LEU A 200 -8.30 -10.15 -16.56
C LEU A 200 -8.99 -8.79 -16.40
N SER A 201 -8.26 -7.78 -15.90
CA SER A 201 -8.79 -6.42 -15.72
C SER A 201 -9.12 -5.70 -17.03
N HIS A 202 -8.63 -6.18 -18.19
CA HIS A 202 -8.93 -5.56 -19.49
C HIS A 202 -10.22 -6.08 -20.14
N GLY A 203 -10.91 -7.02 -19.47
CA GLY A 203 -12.12 -7.66 -19.99
C GLY A 203 -11.86 -9.11 -20.39
N PHE A 204 -12.56 -10.04 -19.74
CA PHE A 204 -12.56 -11.44 -20.10
C PHE A 204 -13.96 -12.05 -19.97
N MET A 205 -14.41 -12.67 -21.05
CA MET A 205 -15.65 -13.44 -21.11
C MET A 205 -15.47 -14.69 -21.95
N THR A 206 -16.20 -15.73 -21.59
CA THR A 206 -16.37 -16.95 -22.37
C THR A 206 -17.71 -16.90 -23.12
N PRO A 207 -17.96 -17.78 -24.11
CA PRO A 207 -19.25 -17.82 -24.82
C PRO A 207 -20.46 -18.00 -23.90
N LYS A 208 -20.27 -18.52 -22.69
CA LYS A 208 -21.34 -18.80 -21.72
C LYS A 208 -21.43 -17.78 -20.59
N ARG A 209 -20.36 -17.02 -20.32
CA ARG A 209 -20.26 -16.21 -19.08
C ARG A 209 -19.23 -15.09 -19.19
N ARG A 210 -19.61 -13.90 -18.71
CA ARG A 210 -18.70 -12.80 -18.37
C ARG A 210 -17.96 -13.12 -17.08
N VAL A 211 -16.62 -13.13 -17.13
CA VAL A 211 -15.78 -13.62 -16.02
C VAL A 211 -15.21 -12.46 -15.22
N SER A 212 -14.63 -11.45 -15.88
CA SER A 212 -14.06 -10.30 -15.17
C SER A 212 -15.12 -9.26 -14.81
N GLY A 213 -14.86 -8.51 -13.72
CA GLY A 213 -15.72 -7.38 -13.33
C GLY A 213 -15.86 -6.34 -14.44
N THR A 214 -14.78 -6.09 -15.18
CA THR A 214 -14.77 -5.24 -16.38
C THR A 214 -15.79 -5.71 -17.41
N SER A 215 -15.81 -7.00 -17.76
CA SER A 215 -16.76 -7.52 -18.75
C SER A 215 -18.19 -7.57 -18.24
N ILE A 216 -18.43 -7.56 -16.93
CA ILE A 216 -19.77 -7.51 -16.35
C ILE A 216 -20.33 -6.09 -16.42
N TYR A 217 -19.50 -5.09 -16.09
CA TYR A 217 -19.92 -3.70 -15.97
C TYR A 217 -19.82 -2.90 -17.28
N PHE A 218 -18.89 -3.27 -18.17
CA PHE A 218 -18.63 -2.66 -19.47
C PHE A 218 -18.76 -3.68 -20.61
N GLU A 219 -18.98 -3.20 -21.84
CA GLU A 219 -19.03 -4.05 -23.02
C GLU A 219 -17.62 -4.24 -23.60
N SER A 220 -17.03 -5.41 -23.35
CA SER A 220 -15.65 -5.71 -23.76
C SER A 220 -15.60 -6.53 -25.05
N MET A 221 -14.64 -6.20 -25.93
CA MET A 221 -14.32 -6.98 -27.13
C MET A 221 -12.81 -7.17 -27.23
N PRO A 222 -12.31 -8.41 -27.27
CA PRO A 222 -10.87 -8.63 -27.33
C PRO A 222 -10.32 -8.36 -28.74
N TYR A 223 -9.10 -7.83 -28.81
CA TYR A 223 -8.26 -7.94 -30.01
C TYR A 223 -7.22 -9.05 -29.82
N ARG A 224 -6.75 -9.63 -30.93
CA ARG A 224 -5.84 -10.79 -30.92
C ARG A 224 -4.52 -10.51 -31.61
N LEU A 225 -3.52 -11.30 -31.27
CA LEU A 225 -2.25 -11.37 -31.99
C LEU A 225 -2.46 -12.08 -33.34
N ASN A 226 -1.63 -11.74 -34.32
CA ASN A 226 -1.50 -12.53 -35.53
C ASN A 226 -0.73 -13.83 -35.19
N GLU A 227 -1.39 -14.97 -35.28
CA GLU A 227 -0.84 -16.28 -34.87
C GLU A 227 0.39 -16.72 -35.66
N SER A 228 0.60 -16.19 -36.87
CA SER A 228 1.79 -16.50 -37.68
C SER A 228 3.02 -15.72 -37.27
N THR A 229 2.85 -14.51 -36.73
CA THR A 229 3.97 -13.60 -36.40
C THR A 229 4.18 -13.42 -34.89
N GLY A 230 3.15 -13.68 -34.07
CA GLY A 230 3.15 -13.40 -32.64
C GLY A 230 2.97 -11.93 -32.28
N TYR A 231 2.80 -11.02 -33.25
CA TYR A 231 2.63 -9.59 -33.00
C TYR A 231 1.17 -9.14 -33.12
N SER A 232 0.80 -8.12 -32.35
CA SER A 232 -0.49 -7.44 -32.49
C SER A 232 -0.44 -6.47 -33.67
N LEU A 233 -1.45 -6.53 -34.54
CA LEU A 233 -1.69 -5.49 -35.54
C LEU A 233 -2.53 -4.39 -34.90
N LEU A 234 -2.00 -3.71 -33.88
CA LEU A 234 -2.70 -2.59 -33.24
C LEU A 234 -3.03 -1.48 -34.26
N PHE A 235 -2.23 -1.38 -35.33
CA PHE A 235 -2.40 -0.41 -36.41
C PHE A 235 -3.61 -0.66 -37.33
N ASP A 236 -4.05 -1.92 -37.53
CA ASP A 236 -5.22 -2.21 -38.37
C ASP A 236 -6.55 -2.00 -37.63
N LEU A 237 -6.50 -1.92 -36.29
CA LEU A 237 -7.66 -1.67 -35.43
C LEU A 237 -8.17 -0.22 -35.47
N LEU A 238 -7.42 0.72 -36.07
CA LEU A 238 -7.85 2.11 -36.30
C LEU A 238 -9.11 2.22 -37.18
N SER A 239 -9.56 1.11 -37.79
CA SER A 239 -10.82 1.03 -38.53
C SER A 239 -12.06 0.83 -37.65
N PHE A 240 -11.92 0.57 -36.35
CA PHE A 240 -13.05 0.37 -35.43
C PHE A 240 -13.42 1.69 -34.74
N SER A 241 -14.20 2.53 -35.43
CA SER A 241 -14.80 3.72 -34.83
C SER A 241 -15.69 3.34 -33.63
N GLY A 242 -15.50 3.98 -32.47
CA GLY A 242 -16.38 3.86 -31.31
C GLY A 242 -15.98 2.84 -30.24
N TRP A 243 -14.70 2.44 -30.18
CA TRP A 243 -14.14 1.60 -29.12
C TRP A 243 -12.97 2.29 -28.41
N TYR A 244 -12.92 2.22 -27.08
CA TYR A 244 -11.76 2.67 -26.30
C TYR A 244 -10.75 1.54 -26.17
N VAL A 245 -9.50 1.78 -26.58
CA VAL A 245 -8.41 0.79 -26.49
C VAL A 245 -7.78 0.88 -25.10
N CYS A 246 -7.81 -0.22 -24.37
CA CYS A 246 -7.07 -0.39 -23.13
C CYS A 246 -5.61 -0.74 -23.46
N LEU A 247 -4.72 0.18 -23.14
CA LEU A 247 -3.29 -0.09 -23.05
C LEU A 247 -3.00 -0.51 -21.61
N VAL A 248 -2.30 -1.64 -21.47
CA VAL A 248 -2.01 -2.34 -20.22
C VAL A 248 -1.59 -1.37 -19.11
N VAL A 249 -2.34 -1.36 -18.00
CA VAL A 249 -1.87 -0.83 -16.71
C VAL A 249 -1.70 -2.02 -15.78
N ASP A 250 -0.62 -2.79 -16.01
CA ASP A 250 -0.11 -3.72 -15.01
C ASP A 250 0.94 -2.97 -14.20
N ILE A 251 0.54 -2.56 -12.98
CA ILE A 251 1.46 -2.02 -11.98
C ILE A 251 2.25 -3.21 -11.41
N ASN A 252 3.16 -3.75 -12.21
CA ASN A 252 4.30 -4.52 -11.72
C ASN A 252 5.56 -3.65 -11.87
N LEU A 253 5.49 -2.42 -11.37
CA LEU A 253 6.70 -1.69 -11.00
C LEU A 253 6.96 -2.03 -9.55
N PHE A 254 7.81 -3.03 -9.30
CA PHE A 254 9.02 -2.93 -8.50
C PHE A 254 9.79 -4.24 -8.57
#